data_AF-A0A4S1FYR1-F1
#
_entry.id   AF-A0A4S1FYR1-F1
#
_cell.length_a   1.000
_cell.length_b   1.000
_cell.length_c   1.000
_cell.angle_alpha   90.00
_cell.angle_beta   90.00
_cell.angle_gamma   90.00
#
_symmetry.space_group_name_H-M   'P 1'
#
loop_
_entity.id
_entity.type
_entity.pdbx_description
1 polymer ?
#
loop_
_entity_poly.entity_id
_entity_poly.type
_entity_poly.pdbx_seq_one_letter_code
_entity_poly.pdbx_strand_id
1 'polypeptide(L)'
;LSSQVALERRLDTIADNVANASTIGFRATGVKFEDVVSGTGPKSVSFASSGKTYLSTAHGSMTETGNPFDFAIQGDAWFAIDTPAGTVMTRDGRFSMNENGELMSIEGYPVL
;
A
#
# COMPACT_ATOMS: atom_id res chain seq x y z
N LEU A 1 -0.59 7.33 -28.32
CA LEU A 1 -0.91 6.01 -27.74
C LEU A 1 -0.27 5.83 -26.36
N SER A 2 1.04 6.02 -26.21
CA SER A 2 1.73 5.89 -24.91
C SER A 2 1.23 6.83 -23.81
N SER A 3 0.82 8.05 -24.15
CA SER A 3 0.25 9.02 -23.19
C SER A 3 -1.14 8.64 -22.69
N GLN A 4 -1.97 8.02 -23.53
CA GLN A 4 -3.32 7.57 -23.14
C GLN A 4 -3.24 6.38 -22.18
N VAL A 5 -2.36 5.41 -22.44
CA VAL A 5 -2.12 4.26 -21.56
C VAL A 5 -1.54 4.70 -20.21
N ALA A 6 -0.64 5.70 -20.20
CA ALA A 6 -0.11 6.27 -18.97
C ALA A 6 -1.20 6.98 -18.13
N LEU A 7 -2.10 7.71 -18.80
CA LEU A 7 -3.21 8.38 -18.13
C LEU A 7 -4.21 7.39 -17.54
N GLU A 8 -4.58 6.34 -18.30
CA GLU A 8 -5.48 5.27 -17.87
C GLU A 8 -4.96 4.61 -16.59
N ARG A 9 -3.70 4.17 -16.58
CA ARG A 9 -3.06 3.59 -15.39
C ARG A 9 -3.06 4.51 -14.18
N ARG A 10 -2.88 5.81 -14.40
CA ARG A 10 -2.92 6.80 -13.33
C ARG A 10 -4.32 6.94 -12.75
N LEU A 11 -5.36 6.95 -13.60
CA LEU A 11 -6.74 7.00 -13.16
C LEU A 11 -7.12 5.73 -12.40
N ASP A 12 -6.72 4.55 -12.89
CA ASP A 12 -6.96 3.28 -12.20
C ASP A 12 -6.33 3.27 -10.80
N THR A 13 -5.07 3.71 -10.70
CA THR A 13 -4.38 3.79 -9.39
C THR A 13 -5.07 4.77 -8.44
N ILE A 14 -5.56 5.90 -8.96
CA ILE A 14 -6.31 6.87 -8.14
C ILE A 14 -7.64 6.26 -7.69
N ALA A 15 -8.35 5.57 -8.58
CA ALA A 15 -9.61 4.91 -8.27
C ALA A 15 -9.42 3.84 -7.18
N ASP A 16 -8.39 3.01 -7.30
CA ASP A 16 -8.04 2.00 -6.29
C ASP A 16 -7.71 2.64 -4.94
N ASN A 17 -6.96 3.75 -4.93
CA ASN A 17 -6.65 4.48 -3.69
C ASN A 17 -7.88 5.11 -3.06
N VAL A 18 -8.80 5.66 -3.85
CA VAL A 18 -10.05 6.26 -3.36
C VAL A 18 -10.98 5.18 -2.81
N ALA A 19 -11.10 4.05 -3.50
CA ALA A 19 -11.91 2.93 -3.05
C ALA A 19 -11.43 2.35 -1.71
N ASN A 20 -10.11 2.41 -1.45
CA ASN A 20 -9.50 1.92 -0.23
C ASN A 20 -9.13 3.03 0.78
N ALA A 21 -9.57 4.26 0.57
CA ALA A 21 -9.21 5.39 1.43
C ALA A 21 -9.69 5.23 2.88
N SER A 22 -10.76 4.46 3.09
CA SER A 22 -11.31 4.15 4.42
C SER A 22 -10.83 2.80 4.98
N THR A 23 -9.99 2.05 4.24
CA THR A 23 -9.50 0.74 4.67
C THR A 23 -8.35 0.94 5.67
N ILE A 24 -8.52 0.41 6.88
CA ILE A 24 -7.53 0.52 7.95
C ILE A 24 -6.24 -0.21 7.55
N GLY A 25 -5.10 0.45 7.72
CA GLY A 25 -3.80 -0.10 7.33
C GLY A 25 -3.48 -0.06 5.82
N PHE A 26 -4.40 0.43 4.97
CA PHE A 26 -4.13 0.55 3.54
C PHE A 26 -3.05 1.60 3.25
N ARG A 27 -2.09 1.27 2.39
CA ARG A 27 -1.11 2.22 1.84
C ARG A 27 -1.47 2.56 0.41
N ALA A 28 -1.61 3.86 0.15
CA ALA A 28 -1.84 4.35 -1.21
C ALA A 28 -0.72 3.90 -2.14
N THR A 29 -1.09 3.49 -3.33
CA THR A 29 -0.17 3.10 -4.39
C THR A 29 0.09 4.31 -5.30
N GLY A 30 1.35 4.54 -5.67
CA GLY A 30 1.76 5.58 -6.62
C GLY A 30 2.30 4.96 -7.91
N VAL A 31 2.15 5.66 -9.04
CA VAL A 31 2.79 5.29 -10.31
C VAL A 31 3.76 6.39 -10.71
N LYS A 32 5.04 6.01 -10.93
CA LYS A 32 6.07 6.90 -11.45
C LYS A 32 6.31 6.59 -12.93
N PHE A 33 6.12 7.57 -13.79
CA PHE A 33 6.47 7.50 -15.20
C PHE A 33 7.85 8.14 -15.41
N GLU A 34 8.67 7.52 -16.23
CA GLU A 34 9.99 8.03 -16.62
C GLU A 34 9.98 8.25 -18.14
N ASP A 35 10.44 9.40 -18.62
CA ASP A 35 10.58 9.62 -20.06
C ASP A 35 11.81 8.87 -20.57
N VAL A 36 11.58 7.93 -21.48
CA VAL A 36 12.63 7.21 -22.18
C VAL A 36 12.86 7.92 -23.50
N VAL A 37 13.96 8.67 -23.58
CA VAL A 37 14.42 9.28 -24.84
C VAL A 37 15.19 8.22 -25.62
N SER A 38 14.73 7.90 -26.84
CA SER A 38 15.43 7.04 -27.77
C SER A 38 15.90 7.84 -28.98
N GLY A 39 17.21 7.78 -29.26
CA GLY A 39 17.88 8.43 -30.39
C GLY A 39 18.63 9.73 -30.05
N THR A 40 19.84 9.89 -30.59
CA THR A 40 20.65 11.12 -30.54
C THR A 40 20.49 11.94 -31.81
N GLY A 41 20.10 13.22 -31.68
CA GLY A 41 19.97 14.17 -32.80
C GLY A 41 18.51 14.54 -33.16
N PRO A 42 18.25 15.16 -34.33
CA PRO A 42 16.94 15.73 -34.73
C PRO A 42 15.80 14.70 -34.92
N LYS A 43 16.04 13.43 -34.58
CA LYS A 43 15.07 12.32 -34.54
C LYS A 43 14.91 11.76 -33.12
N SER A 44 15.12 12.56 -32.08
CA SER A 44 14.84 12.12 -30.70
C SER A 44 13.33 11.91 -30.53
N VAL A 45 12.92 10.68 -30.24
CA VAL A 45 11.55 10.36 -29.87
C VAL A 45 11.50 10.12 -28.37
N SER A 46 10.71 10.92 -27.65
CA SER A 46 10.44 10.72 -26.24
C SER A 46 9.23 9.81 -26.08
N PHE A 47 9.41 8.69 -25.39
CA PHE A 47 8.33 7.80 -25.00
C PHE A 47 8.16 7.83 -23.48
N ALA A 48 6.94 8.05 -22.99
CA ALA A 48 6.63 7.82 -21.59
C ALA A 48 6.74 6.30 -21.28
N SER A 49 7.54 5.95 -20.28
CA SER A 49 7.66 4.58 -19.74
C SER A 49 6.29 4.02 -19.36
N SER A 50 6.19 2.68 -19.31
CA SER A 50 5.00 1.95 -18.85
C SER A 50 4.57 2.28 -17.40
N GLY A 51 5.42 2.98 -16.64
CA GLY A 51 5.19 3.36 -15.25
C GLY A 51 5.64 2.27 -14.28
N LYS A 52 6.33 2.67 -13.20
CA LYS A 52 6.67 1.79 -12.07
C LYS A 52 5.77 2.11 -10.88
N THR A 53 5.09 1.08 -10.38
CA THR A 53 4.22 1.17 -9.21
C THR A 53 5.04 1.06 -7.92
N TYR A 54 4.71 1.87 -6.91
CA TYR A 54 5.33 1.80 -5.59
C TYR A 54 4.30 2.06 -4.49
N LEU A 55 4.52 1.53 -3.30
CA LEU A 55 3.73 1.88 -2.11
C LEU A 55 4.18 3.25 -1.60
N SER A 56 3.22 4.16 -1.42
CA SER A 56 3.48 5.49 -0.90
C SER A 56 4.04 5.41 0.51
N THR A 57 5.12 6.14 0.77
CA THR A 57 5.69 6.27 2.11
C THR A 57 4.90 7.24 3.00
N ALA A 58 3.99 8.03 2.42
CA ALA A 58 3.19 8.99 3.14
C ALA A 58 2.27 8.31 4.18
N HIS A 59 2.22 8.90 5.38
CA HIS A 59 1.29 8.47 6.42
C HIS A 59 -0.09 9.08 6.17
N GLY A 60 -1.13 8.25 6.24
CA GLY A 60 -2.52 8.73 6.27
C GLY A 60 -2.85 9.37 7.62
N SER A 61 -4.06 9.95 7.72
CA SER A 61 -4.59 10.41 9.00
C SER A 61 -4.77 9.23 9.96
N MET A 62 -4.34 9.40 11.21
CA MET A 62 -4.56 8.42 12.27
C MET A 62 -5.73 8.87 13.13
N THR A 63 -6.61 7.93 13.48
CA THR A 63 -7.78 8.18 14.33
C THR A 63 -7.64 7.30 15.57
N GLU A 64 -7.76 7.91 16.74
CA GLU A 64 -7.82 7.17 18.00
C GLU A 64 -9.18 6.47 18.14
N THR A 65 -9.17 5.16 18.40
CA THR A 65 -10.40 4.36 18.48
C THR A 65 -10.85 4.08 19.92
N GLY A 66 -9.96 4.26 20.90
CA GLY A 66 -10.21 3.94 22.31
C GLY A 66 -10.14 2.44 22.65
N ASN A 67 -9.93 1.56 21.66
CA ASN A 67 -9.68 0.14 21.91
C ASN A 67 -8.21 -0.07 22.31
N PRO A 68 -7.91 -0.68 23.46
CA PRO A 68 -6.52 -0.91 23.89
C PRO A 68 -5.71 -1.82 22.97
N PHE A 69 -6.38 -2.58 22.10
CA PHE A 69 -5.75 -3.50 21.15
C PHE A 69 -5.73 -2.98 19.71
N ASP A 70 -6.10 -1.71 19.51
CA ASP A 70 -5.92 -1.04 18.23
C ASP A 70 -4.58 -0.29 18.23
N PHE A 71 -3.65 -0.77 17.41
CA PHE A 71 -2.36 -0.15 17.21
C PHE A 71 -2.28 0.47 15.83
N ALA A 72 -1.50 1.53 15.69
CA ALA A 72 -1.06 1.96 14.38
C ALA A 72 0.44 2.22 14.37
N ILE A 73 1.04 1.97 13.22
CA ILE A 73 2.48 2.11 13.02
C ILE A 73 2.75 3.50 12.43
N GLN A 74 3.51 4.30 13.17
CA GLN A 74 4.18 5.49 12.65
C GLN A 74 5.55 5.11 12.09
N GLY A 75 5.86 5.50 10.86
CA GLY A 75 7.09 5.13 10.15
C GLY A 75 6.99 3.84 9.32
N ASP A 76 8.14 3.31 8.93
CA ASP A 76 8.27 2.16 8.04
C ASP A 76 8.43 0.85 8.82
N ALA A 77 7.33 0.35 9.38
CA ALA A 77 7.24 -0.99 9.97
C ALA A 77 5.93 -1.69 9.59
N TRP A 78 5.87 -3.00 9.89
CA TRP A 78 4.75 -3.88 9.62
C TRP A 78 4.54 -4.80 10.83
N PHE A 79 3.30 -5.21 11.05
CA PHE A 79 2.99 -6.30 11.97
C PHE A 79 3.17 -7.63 11.25
N ALA A 80 3.70 -8.61 11.96
CA ALA A 80 3.84 -9.96 11.47
C ALA A 80 2.70 -10.81 12.06
N ILE A 81 2.01 -11.57 11.22
CA ILE A 81 0.97 -12.51 11.64
C ILE A 81 1.35 -13.92 11.19
N ASP A 82 1.04 -14.91 12.03
CA ASP A 82 1.31 -16.31 11.73
C ASP A 82 0.09 -16.98 11.09
N THR A 83 0.19 -17.24 9.78
CA THR A 83 -0.89 -17.86 9.01
C THR A 83 -0.52 -19.29 8.64
N PRO A 84 -1.48 -20.14 8.22
CA PRO A 84 -1.18 -21.48 7.70
C PRO A 84 -0.24 -21.49 6.48
N ALA A 85 -0.13 -20.36 5.76
CA ALA A 85 0.79 -20.19 4.64
C ALA A 85 2.19 -19.70 5.07
N GLY A 86 2.41 -19.49 6.37
CA GLY A 86 3.60 -18.89 6.97
C GLY A 86 3.36 -17.46 7.44
N THR A 87 4.45 -16.79 7.82
CA THR A 87 4.40 -15.42 8.32
C THR A 87 4.02 -14.42 7.22
N VAL A 88 2.98 -13.62 7.47
CA VAL A 88 2.49 -12.56 6.58
C VAL A 88 2.66 -11.20 7.25
N MET A 89 2.91 -10.16 6.45
CA MET A 89 3.07 -8.78 6.93
C MET A 89 1.76 -7.99 6.71
N THR A 90 1.30 -7.26 7.72
CA THR A 90 0.11 -6.40 7.65
C THR A 90 0.36 -5.05 8.32
N ARG A 91 -0.42 -4.03 7.94
CA ARG A 91 -0.53 -2.76 8.70
C ARG A 91 -1.89 -2.59 9.36
N ASP A 92 -2.79 -3.56 9.20
CA ASP A 92 -3.99 -3.60 10.03
C ASP A 92 -3.55 -3.92 11.45
N GLY A 93 -3.70 -2.93 12.33
CA GLY A 93 -3.35 -3.06 13.74
C GLY A 93 -4.57 -3.24 14.64
N ARG A 94 -5.73 -3.58 14.07
CA ARG A 94 -6.88 -4.02 14.86
C ARG A 94 -6.64 -5.42 15.35
N PHE A 95 -6.40 -5.56 16.64
CA PHE A 95 -6.19 -6.85 17.29
C PHE A 95 -7.24 -7.13 18.35
N SER A 96 -7.29 -8.38 18.75
CA SER A 96 -8.06 -8.86 19.90
C SER A 96 -7.17 -9.76 20.74
N MET A 97 -7.47 -9.89 22.03
CA MET A 97 -6.76 -10.81 22.91
C MET A 97 -7.60 -12.07 23.09
N ASN A 98 -6.98 -13.25 22.91
CA ASN A 98 -7.64 -14.52 23.18
C ASN A 98 -7.58 -14.89 24.68
N GLU A 99 -8.21 -15.99 25.06
CA GLU A 99 -8.25 -16.48 26.45
C GLU A 99 -6.87 -16.82 27.03
N ASN A 100 -5.89 -17.11 26.17
CA ASN A 100 -4.51 -17.41 26.56
C ASN A 100 -3.65 -16.14 26.70
N GLY A 101 -4.20 -14.96 26.43
CA GLY A 101 -3.48 -13.68 26.49
C GLY A 101 -2.68 -13.35 25.22
N GLU A 102 -2.90 -14.07 24.12
CA GLU A 102 -2.21 -13.84 22.85
C GLU A 102 -2.97 -12.81 22.01
N LEU A 103 -2.22 -11.94 21.33
CA LEU A 103 -2.80 -11.00 20.36
C LEU A 103 -3.13 -11.74 19.06
N MET A 104 -4.35 -11.51 18.59
CA MET A 104 -4.92 -12.12 17.41
C MET A 104 -5.35 -11.02 16.43
N SER A 105 -5.07 -11.22 15.14
CA SER A 105 -5.63 -10.42 14.05
C SER A 105 -7.15 -10.55 14.00
N ILE A 106 -7.83 -9.63 13.32
CA ILE A 106 -9.27 -9.74 13.04
C ILE A 106 -9.65 -11.02 12.27
N GLU A 107 -8.69 -11.66 11.61
CA GLU A 107 -8.86 -12.92 10.87
C GLU A 107 -8.61 -14.15 11.75
N GLY A 108 -8.23 -13.95 13.02
CA GLY A 108 -7.99 -15.02 13.99
C GLY A 108 -6.59 -15.63 13.91
N TYR A 109 -5.61 -14.90 13.38
CA TYR A 109 -4.22 -15.34 13.34
C TYR A 109 -3.37 -14.70 14.44
N PRO A 110 -2.47 -15.43 15.11
CA PRO A 110 -1.58 -14.87 16.11
C PRO A 110 -0.68 -13.77 15.54
N VAL A 111 -0.47 -12.72 16.31
CA VAL A 111 0.52 -11.67 16.04
C VAL A 111 1.86 -12.09 16.66
N LEU A 112 2.95 -11.90 15.92
CA LEU A 112 4.33 -12.26 16.31
C LEU A 112 5.11 -11.07 16.89
#